data_AF-A0AAE1LDN6-F1
#
_entry.id   AF-A0AAE1LDN6-F1
#
_cell.length_a   1.000
_cell.length_b   1.000
_cell.length_c   1.000
_cell.angle_alpha   90.00
_cell.angle_beta   90.00
_cell.angle_gamma   90.00
#
_symmetry.space_group_name_H-M   'P 1'
#
loop_
_entity.id
_entity.type
_entity.pdbx_description
1 polymer ?
#
loop_
_entity_poly.entity_id
_entity_poly.type
_entity_poly.pdbx_seq_one_letter_code
_entity_poly.pdbx_strand_id
1 'polypeptide(L)' 'VSARGSNSRKPYYGKYIGTLASYAHGIEGTAFAVDENIIFIEKFSYDGTAPDAFFWVGNRTPRPSPEGDLVPFPEDFKGR' A
#
# COMPACT_ATOMS: atom_id res chain seq x y z
N VAL A 1 15.07 -9.18 -40.99
CA VAL A 1 15.30 -8.46 -39.71
C VAL A 1 13.95 -8.31 -39.01
N SER A 2 13.71 -8.99 -37.88
CA SER A 2 12.48 -8.78 -37.08
C SER A 2 12.87 -8.09 -35.79
N ALA A 3 12.29 -6.91 -35.58
CA ALA A 3 12.50 -6.07 -34.41
C ALA A 3 12.00 -6.77 -33.15
N ARG A 4 12.83 -6.78 -32.11
CA ARG A 4 12.53 -7.31 -30.79
C ARG A 4 11.45 -6.44 -30.16
N GLY A 5 10.30 -7.03 -29.84
CA GLY A 5 9.35 -6.41 -28.92
C GLY A 5 10.06 -6.18 -27.59
N SER A 6 10.10 -4.93 -27.13
CA SER A 6 10.60 -4.56 -25.81
C SER A 6 9.66 -5.14 -24.76
N ASN A 7 9.92 -6.38 -24.35
CA ASN A 7 9.22 -7.02 -23.25
C ASN A 7 9.80 -6.42 -21.94
N SER A 8 9.40 -5.19 -21.62
CA SER A 8 9.66 -4.59 -20.31
C SER A 8 8.86 -5.40 -19.29
N ARG A 9 9.45 -6.49 -18.80
CA ARG A 9 8.90 -7.26 -17.69
C ARG A 9 8.71 -6.28 -16.54
N LYS A 10 7.46 -6.01 -16.17
CA LYS A 10 7.18 -5.27 -14.94
C LYS A 10 7.87 -6.00 -13.78
N PRO A 11 8.49 -5.29 -12.83
CA PRO A 11 9.09 -5.94 -11.67
C PRO A 11 8.03 -6.77 -10.94
N TYR A 12 8.44 -7.92 -10.40
CA TYR A 12 7.57 -8.71 -9.54
C TYR A 12 7.66 -8.16 -8.12
N TYR A 13 6.55 -7.64 -7.60
CA TYR A 13 6.46 -7.05 -6.26
C TYR A 13 5.78 -7.97 -5.23
N GLY A 14 5.44 -9.20 -5.60
CA GLY A 14 4.67 -10.13 -4.75
C GLY A 14 3.30 -10.50 -5.33
N LYS A 15 2.49 -11.17 -4.52
CA LYS A 15 1.13 -11.59 -4.91
C LYS A 15 0.20 -10.38 -4.96
N TYR A 16 -0.42 -10.14 -6.11
CA TYR A 16 -1.43 -9.08 -6.25
C TYR A 16 -2.59 -9.26 -5.28
N ILE A 17 -2.95 -8.19 -4.57
CA ILE A 17 -4.09 -8.13 -3.65
C ILE A 17 -5.24 -7.36 -4.30
N GLY A 18 -4.98 -6.13 -4.76
CA GLY A 18 -6.01 -5.22 -5.24
C GLY A 18 -5.55 -3.78 -5.37
N THR A 19 -6.44 -2.90 -5.80
CA THR A 19 -6.24 -1.45 -5.81
C THR A 19 -6.85 -0.80 -4.58
N LEU A 20 -6.22 0.25 -4.04
CA LEU A 20 -6.81 1.02 -2.95
C LEU A 20 -8.09 1.72 -3.42
N ALA A 21 -9.11 1.72 -2.55
CA ALA A 21 -10.33 2.46 -2.79
C ALA A 21 -10.09 3.96 -2.50
N SER A 22 -10.51 4.83 -3.41
CA SER A 22 -10.39 6.27 -3.25
C SER A 22 -11.71 6.85 -2.75
N TYR A 23 -11.72 7.36 -1.52
CA TYR A 23 -12.89 8.01 -0.91
C TYR A 23 -12.66 9.50 -0.66
N ALA A 24 -11.41 9.89 -0.38
CA ALA A 24 -10.98 11.26 -0.16
C ALA A 24 -9.46 11.37 -0.39
N HIS A 25 -8.96 12.60 -0.46
CA HIS A 25 -7.54 12.94 -0.44
C HIS A 25 -6.65 12.29 -1.51
N GLY A 26 -7.22 12.00 -2.69
CA GLY A 26 -6.46 11.49 -3.83
C GLY A 26 -5.75 10.15 -3.57
N ILE A 27 -6.32 9.29 -2.71
CA ILE A 27 -5.74 7.99 -2.40
C ILE A 27 -5.76 7.11 -3.65
N GLU A 28 -4.58 6.67 -4.06
CA GLU A 28 -4.36 5.72 -5.15
C GLU A 28 -3.25 4.73 -4.77
N GLY A 29 -3.21 3.58 -5.44
CA GLY A 29 -2.14 2.60 -5.29
C GLY A 29 -2.60 1.18 -5.58
N THR A 30 -1.63 0.32 -5.89
CA THR A 30 -1.86 -1.12 -6.10
C THR A 30 -1.10 -1.92 -5.06
N ALA A 31 -1.82 -2.72 -4.26
CA ALA A 31 -1.25 -3.51 -3.18
C ALA A 31 -0.83 -4.91 -3.62
N PHE A 32 0.35 -5.33 -3.16
CA PHE A 32 0.95 -6.63 -3.36
C PHE A 32 1.44 -7.19 -2.01
N ALA A 33 1.24 -8.48 -1.74
CA ALA A 33 1.84 -9.17 -0.61
C ALA A 33 3.22 -9.69 -1.04
N VAL A 34 4.29 -9.11 -0.46
CA VAL A 34 5.67 -9.55 -0.69
C VAL A 34 5.90 -10.86 0.07
N ASP A 35 5.51 -10.87 1.36
CA ASP A 35 5.51 -12.02 2.25
C ASP A 35 4.43 -11.86 3.34
N GLU A 36 4.50 -12.64 4.41
CA GLU A 36 3.53 -12.64 5.52
C GLU A 36 3.52 -11.34 6.34
N ASN A 37 4.59 -10.52 6.26
CA ASN A 37 4.78 -9.32 7.08
C ASN A 37 4.90 -8.04 6.24
N ILE A 38 5.07 -8.14 4.92
CA ILE A 38 5.35 -6.99 4.04
C ILE A 38 4.27 -6.86 2.96
N ILE A 39 3.59 -5.71 2.96
CA ILE A 39 2.74 -5.25 1.86
C ILE A 39 3.50 -4.15 1.10
N PHE A 40 3.59 -4.31 -0.23
CA PHE A 40 4.10 -3.29 -1.11
C PHE A 40 2.95 -2.59 -1.83
N ILE A 41 2.93 -1.25 -1.80
CA ILE A 41 1.93 -0.44 -2.51
C ILE A 41 2.62 0.28 -3.66
N GLU A 42 2.44 -0.21 -4.88
CA GLU A 42 2.96 0.43 -6.09
C GLU A 42 2.17 1.72 -6.38
N LYS A 43 2.89 2.81 -6.66
CA LYS A 43 2.32 4.12 -7.03
C LYS A 43 1.31 4.62 -5.99
N PHE A 44 1.66 4.51 -4.72
CA PHE A 44 0.89 5.16 -3.67
C PHE A 44 0.84 6.68 -3.89
N SER A 45 -0.35 7.26 -3.77
CA SER A 45 -0.59 8.71 -3.86
C SER A 45 -1.49 9.15 -2.71
N TYR A 46 -1.22 10.35 -2.19
CA TYR A 46 -2.01 11.08 -1.20
C TYR A 46 -1.78 12.57 -1.46
N ASP A 47 -2.86 13.36 -1.52
CA ASP A 47 -2.78 14.76 -1.95
C ASP A 47 -2.25 15.74 -0.88
N GLY A 48 -2.08 15.29 0.36
CA GLY A 48 -1.50 16.10 1.44
C GLY A 48 -2.43 17.17 2.02
N THR A 49 -3.71 17.18 1.64
CA THR A 49 -4.65 18.25 2.06
C THR A 49 -5.30 18.01 3.41
N ALA A 50 -5.23 16.79 3.96
CA ALA A 50 -5.74 16.50 5.29
C ALA A 50 -4.74 16.97 6.38
N PRO A 51 -5.20 17.24 7.61
CA PRO A 51 -4.31 17.63 8.71
C PRO A 51 -3.27 16.57 9.07
N ASP A 52 -3.59 15.28 8.88
CA ASP A 52 -2.72 14.16 9.22
C ASP A 52 -3.04 12.91 8.38
N ALA A 53 -2.10 11.97 8.29
CA ALA A 53 -2.24 10.71 7.56
C ALA A 53 -1.60 9.54 8.33
N PHE A 54 -2.38 8.47 8.50
CA PHE A 54 -1.96 7.28 9.22
C PHE A 54 -2.17 6.02 8.39
N PHE A 55 -1.28 5.06 8.54
CA PHE A 55 -1.52 3.69 8.10
C PHE A 55 -2.07 2.89 9.28
N TRP A 56 -3.14 2.15 9.02
CA TRP A 56 -3.83 1.35 10.02
C TRP A 56 -4.15 -0.03 9.45
N VAL A 57 -3.87 -1.08 10.20
CA VAL A 57 -4.16 -2.46 9.78
C VAL A 57 -5.16 -3.10 10.73
N GLY A 58 -6.15 -3.80 10.17
CA GLY A 58 -7.12 -4.55 10.96
C GLY A 58 -6.45 -5.71 11.68
N ASN A 59 -6.79 -5.92 12.96
CA ASN A 59 -6.09 -6.91 13.80
C ASN A 59 -6.91 -8.19 14.05
N ARG A 60 -8.21 -8.24 13.69
CA ARG A 60 -9.11 -9.31 14.15
C ARG A 60 -10.16 -9.78 13.16
N THR A 61 -10.55 -9.00 12.14
CA THR A 61 -11.64 -9.40 11.25
C THR A 61 -11.30 -9.20 9.76
N PRO A 62 -11.89 -10.01 8.85
CA PRO A 62 -11.74 -9.82 7.40
C PRO A 62 -12.47 -8.58 6.86
N ARG A 63 -13.25 -7.88 7.69
CA ARG A 63 -14.00 -6.68 7.30
C ARG A 63 -13.31 -5.44 7.89
N PRO A 64 -13.34 -4.30 7.19
CA PRO A 64 -12.92 -3.03 7.79
C PRO A 64 -13.69 -2.80 9.09
N SER A 65 -12.97 -2.49 10.16
CA SER A 65 -13.53 -2.23 11.48
C SER A 65 -12.76 -1.11 12.19
N PRO A 66 -13.35 -0.43 13.18
CA PRO A 66 -12.64 0.53 14.03
C PRO A 66 -11.61 -0.13 14.98
N GLU A 67 -11.52 -1.45 15.01
CA GLU A 67 -10.47 -2.16 15.72
C GLU A 67 -9.30 -2.49 14.78
N GLY A 68 -8.10 -2.05 15.14
CA GLY A 68 -6.88 -2.33 14.41
C GLY A 68 -5.65 -1.77 15.13
N ASP A 69 -4.48 -1.97 14.53
CA ASP A 69 -3.20 -1.51 15.08
C ASP A 69 -2.56 -0.47 14.16
N LEU A 70 -2.29 0.73 14.69
CA LEU A 70 -1.63 1.80 13.94
C LEU A 70 -0.24 1.33 13.52
N VAL A 71 0.07 1.48 12.23
CA VAL A 71 1.40 1.19 11.70
C VAL A 71 2.25 2.42 11.99
N PRO A 72 3.29 2.31 12.84
CA PRO A 72 4.14 3.45 13.16
C PRO A 72 4.86 3.96 11.92
N PHE A 73 4.86 5.28 11.76
CA PHE A 73 5.62 5.98 10.72
C PHE A 73 6.22 7.26 11.32
N PRO A 74 7.48 7.62 11.00
CA PRO A 74 8.48 6.88 10.21
C PRO A 74 9.10 5.68 10.97
N GLU A 75 9.89 4.84 10.28
CA GLU A 75 10.57 3.64 10.86
C GLU A 75 11.36 3.92 12.16
N ASP A 76 11.79 5.17 12.37
CA ASP A 76 12.50 5.62 13.57
C ASP A 76 11.59 6.01 14.75
N PHE A 77 10.29 5.69 14.70
CA PHE A 77 9.34 5.99 15.77
C PHE A 77 9.67 5.17 17.03
N LYS A 78 10.60 5.68 17.84
CA LYS A 78 10.89 5.21 19.20
C LYS A 78 9.82 5.75 20.13
N GLY A 79 8.65 5.11 20.15
CA GLY A 79 7.48 5.50 20.94
C GLY A 79 7.85 5.95 22.36
N ARG A 80 7.86 7.27 22.58
CA ARG A 80 7.83 7.87 23.91
C ARG A 80 6.39 8.06 24.34
#